data_AF-A0A820NDT5-F1
#
_entry.id   AF-A0A820NDT5-F1
#
_cell.length_a   1.000
_cell.length_b   1.000
_cell.length_c   1.000
_cell.angle_alpha   90.00
_cell.angle_beta   90.00
_cell.angle_gamma   90.00
#
_symmetry.space_group_name_H-M   'P 1'
#
loop_
_entity.id
_entity.type
_entity.pdbx_description
1 polymer ?
#
loop_
_entity_poly.entity_id
_entity_poly.type
_entity_poly.pdbx_seq_one_letter_code
_entity_poly.pdbx_strand_id
1 'polypeptide(L)'
;IERLQTHRLLNDFQSVELCNLDYCSQRGSHIDPHIDDIWIWGERLITINLLSNTILSLIPNDKDTKKIIYIPLPRRWMIVLYGDARYEYKHAIQRQHISERRIAITFRELTGKTETFSVENKDLYEKIIRIGKRFTGISVGRFEKIVNEINSMINVSLRL
;
A
#
# COMPACT_ATOMS: atom_id res chain seq x y z
N ILE A 1 7.13 -11.15 -2.88
CA ILE A 1 6.06 -11.90 -2.20
C ILE A 1 6.63 -13.11 -1.46
N GLU A 2 7.50 -13.91 -2.08
CA GLU A 2 8.11 -15.10 -1.47
C GLU A 2 8.66 -14.86 -0.05
N ARG A 3 9.40 -13.77 0.17
CA ARG A 3 9.92 -13.43 1.52
C ARG A 3 8.85 -13.03 2.53
N LEU A 4 7.71 -12.47 2.10
CA LEU A 4 6.60 -12.18 3.02
C LEU A 4 5.96 -13.49 3.48
N GLN A 5 5.78 -14.43 2.55
CA GLN A 5 5.12 -15.71 2.79
C GLN A 5 5.92 -16.67 3.68
N THR A 6 7.20 -16.41 3.94
CA THR A 6 7.96 -17.17 4.95
C THR A 6 7.53 -16.83 6.38
N HIS A 7 6.84 -15.70 6.59
CA HIS A 7 6.32 -15.32 7.90
C HIS A 7 4.97 -15.97 8.14
N ARG A 8 4.78 -16.60 9.31
CA ARG A 8 3.57 -17.38 9.66
C ARG A 8 2.24 -16.62 9.50
N LEU A 9 2.25 -15.30 9.74
CA LEU A 9 1.05 -14.44 9.62
C LEU A 9 0.65 -14.15 8.16
N LEU A 10 1.59 -14.34 7.22
CA LEU A 10 1.48 -13.87 5.84
C LEU A 10 1.65 -15.01 4.82
N ASN A 11 1.66 -16.27 5.26
CA ASN A 11 1.93 -17.43 4.42
C ASN A 11 0.90 -17.60 3.28
N ASP A 12 -0.35 -17.20 3.53
CA ASP A 12 -1.48 -17.23 2.60
C ASP A 12 -1.87 -15.83 2.09
N PHE A 13 -1.13 -14.77 2.47
CA PHE A 13 -1.39 -13.41 2.02
C PHE A 13 -1.30 -13.30 0.49
N GLN A 14 -2.35 -12.77 -0.14
CA GLN A 14 -2.43 -12.57 -1.59
C GLN A 14 -2.60 -11.09 -1.93
N SER A 15 -1.48 -10.43 -2.23
CA SER A 15 -1.51 -9.04 -2.69
C SER A 15 -2.23 -8.92 -4.03
N VAL A 16 -3.20 -8.02 -4.12
CA VAL A 16 -3.87 -7.63 -5.37
C VAL A 16 -3.62 -6.17 -5.75
N GLU A 17 -3.21 -5.37 -4.77
CA GLU A 17 -2.98 -3.94 -4.93
C GLU A 17 -1.69 -3.54 -4.19
N LEU A 18 -1.02 -2.53 -4.75
CA LEU A 18 0.17 -1.91 -4.19
C LEU A 18 0.05 -0.39 -4.36
N CYS A 19 0.09 0.32 -3.24
CA CYS A 19 0.08 1.77 -3.18
C CYS A 19 1.44 2.30 -2.72
N ASN A 20 1.97 3.30 -3.42
CA ASN A 20 3.18 4.02 -3.03
C ASN A 20 2.82 5.44 -2.60
N LEU A 21 3.24 5.84 -1.40
CA LEU A 21 3.13 7.21 -0.91
C LEU A 21 4.52 7.81 -0.73
N ASP A 22 4.78 8.92 -1.41
CA ASP A 22 6.03 9.70 -1.31
C ASP A 22 5.80 10.94 -0.45
N TYR A 23 6.35 10.92 0.76
CA TYR A 23 6.22 12.00 1.74
C TYR A 23 7.43 12.94 1.65
N CYS A 24 7.15 14.24 1.68
CA CYS A 24 8.17 15.29 1.71
C CYS A 24 7.84 16.32 2.81
N SER A 25 8.76 16.50 3.75
CA SER A 25 8.61 17.43 4.88
C SER A 25 8.37 18.88 4.42
N GLN A 26 9.09 19.30 3.38
CA GLN A 26 8.97 20.65 2.79
C GLN A 26 7.59 20.93 2.20
N ARG A 27 6.88 19.89 1.73
CA ARG A 27 5.51 20.00 1.19
C ARG A 27 4.43 19.82 2.26
N GLY A 28 4.83 19.54 3.49
CA GLY A 28 3.89 19.27 4.56
C GLY A 28 3.14 17.95 4.43
N SER A 29 3.75 16.96 3.76
CA SER A 29 3.12 15.65 3.58
C SER A 29 2.74 15.03 4.93
N HIS A 30 1.52 14.50 4.97
CA HIS A 30 0.96 13.74 6.07
C HIS A 30 -0.14 12.85 5.50
N ILE A 31 -0.67 11.96 6.32
CA ILE A 31 -1.92 11.27 5.99
C ILE A 31 -2.84 11.37 7.20
N ASP A 32 -4.04 11.89 6.96
CA ASP A 32 -5.05 12.09 7.98
C ASP A 32 -5.51 10.75 8.57
N PRO A 33 -6.02 10.73 9.81
CA PRO A 33 -6.55 9.52 10.43
C PRO A 33 -7.68 8.90 9.61
N HIS A 34 -7.47 7.67 9.14
CA HIS A 34 -8.43 6.93 8.33
C HIS A 34 -8.35 5.42 8.56
N ILE A 35 -9.32 4.71 8.00
CA ILE A 35 -9.35 3.25 7.89
C ILE A 35 -9.49 2.93 6.41
N ASP A 36 -8.60 2.10 5.85
CA ASP A 36 -8.75 1.69 4.45
C ASP A 36 -10.05 0.91 4.31
N ASP A 37 -10.78 1.17 3.21
CA ASP A 37 -12.06 0.59 2.85
C ASP A 37 -12.21 -0.89 3.22
N ILE A 38 -12.91 -1.14 4.34
CA ILE A 38 -13.11 -2.48 4.89
C ILE A 38 -14.02 -3.35 4.02
N TRP A 39 -14.79 -2.73 3.12
CA TRP A 39 -15.69 -3.43 2.22
C TRP A 39 -14.94 -4.17 1.09
N ILE A 40 -13.69 -3.81 0.80
CA ILE A 40 -12.89 -4.42 -0.28
C ILE A 40 -11.53 -4.94 0.17
N TRP A 41 -10.87 -4.25 1.11
CA TRP A 41 -9.54 -4.65 1.58
C TRP A 41 -9.63 -5.53 2.83
N GLY A 42 -8.98 -6.69 2.74
CA GLY A 42 -9.07 -7.74 3.76
C GLY A 42 -8.34 -7.45 5.07
N GLU A 43 -8.13 -8.54 5.82
CA GLU A 43 -7.63 -8.56 7.20
C GLU A 43 -6.29 -7.86 7.37
N ARG A 44 -5.34 -8.11 6.47
CA ARG A 44 -3.95 -7.67 6.65
C ARG A 44 -3.63 -6.51 5.72
N LEU A 45 -3.17 -5.41 6.30
CA LEU A 45 -2.47 -4.35 5.58
C LEU A 45 -0.98 -4.43 5.87
N ILE A 46 -0.16 -4.59 4.83
CA ILE A 46 1.30 -4.64 4.98
C ILE A 46 1.86 -3.32 4.48
N THR A 47 2.58 -2.59 5.33
CA THR A 47 3.31 -1.38 4.91
C THR A 47 4.80 -1.54 5.12
N ILE A 48 5.58 -1.32 4.07
CA ILE A 48 7.03 -1.22 4.12
C ILE A 48 7.42 0.24 4.21
N ASN A 49 8.22 0.58 5.21
CA ASN A 49 8.72 1.92 5.45
C ASN A 49 10.13 2.09 4.87
N LEU A 50 10.33 3.06 3.98
CA LEU A 50 11.58 3.28 3.27
C LEU A 50 12.09 4.72 3.41
N LEU A 51 13.38 4.88 3.13
CA LEU A 51 14.16 6.14 3.13
C LEU A 51 14.36 6.79 4.50
N SER A 52 13.30 7.07 5.27
CA SER A 52 13.41 7.73 6.58
C SER A 52 12.53 7.09 7.65
N ASN A 53 12.83 7.39 8.91
CA ASN A 53 12.07 6.94 10.07
C ASN A 53 10.79 7.76 10.19
N THR A 54 9.74 7.20 10.80
CA THR A 54 8.53 7.95 11.15
C THR A 54 7.85 7.36 12.39
N ILE A 55 6.68 7.88 12.74
CA ILE A 55 5.80 7.35 13.77
C ILE A 55 4.41 7.16 13.16
N LEU A 56 3.92 5.91 13.18
CA LEU A 56 2.52 5.60 12.89
C LEU A 56 1.68 5.89 14.13
N SER A 57 0.60 6.64 13.96
CA SER A 57 -0.39 6.85 15.02
C SER A 57 -1.58 5.94 14.77
N LEU A 58 -1.99 5.17 15.78
CA LEU A 58 -3.27 4.48 15.82
C LEU A 58 -4.19 5.24 16.77
N ILE A 59 -5.27 5.78 16.23
CA ILE A 59 -6.24 6.61 16.93
C ILE A 59 -7.54 5.80 17.02
N PRO A 60 -8.05 5.49 18.22
CA PRO A 60 -9.25 4.68 18.38
C PRO A 60 -10.46 5.35 17.72
N ASN A 61 -11.32 4.54 17.10
CA ASN A 61 -12.61 4.99 16.57
C ASN A 61 -13.60 5.33 17.68
N ASP A 62 -13.58 4.53 18.75
CA ASP A 62 -14.42 4.70 19.91
C ASP A 62 -14.01 5.93 20.72
N LYS A 63 -14.99 6.73 21.12
CA LYS A 63 -14.81 7.95 21.91
C LYS A 63 -14.48 7.65 23.37
N ASP A 64 -14.84 6.47 23.87
CA ASP A 64 -14.60 6.08 25.25
C ASP A 64 -13.17 5.55 25.45
N THR A 65 -12.59 4.97 24.40
CA THR A 65 -11.18 4.60 24.35
C THR A 65 -10.30 5.84 24.11
N LYS A 66 -9.60 6.32 25.16
CA LYS A 66 -8.88 7.62 25.11
C LYS A 66 -7.40 7.56 24.71
N LYS A 67 -6.85 6.39 24.37
CA LYS A 67 -5.40 6.24 24.18
C LYS A 67 -5.02 6.12 22.71
N ILE A 68 -4.30 7.12 22.23
CA ILE A 68 -3.59 7.07 20.96
C ILE A 68 -2.32 6.22 21.15
N ILE A 69 -2.07 5.30 20.23
CA ILE A 69 -0.86 4.46 20.23
C ILE A 69 0.10 5.03 19.19
N TYR A 70 1.33 5.32 19.62
CA TYR A 70 2.41 5.75 18.74
C TYR A 70 3.38 4.58 18.51
N ILE A 71 3.54 4.19 17.25
CA ILE A 71 4.40 3.09 16.85
C ILE A 71 5.58 3.67 16.08
N PRO A 72 6.81 3.63 16.65
CA PRO A 72 8.01 3.97 15.90
C PRO A 72 8.15 3.06 14.69
N LEU A 73 8.33 3.65 13.52
CA LEU A 73 8.49 2.94 12.26
C LEU A 73 9.82 3.36 11.60
N PRO A 74 10.94 2.74 12.00
CA PRO A 74 12.25 2.99 11.39
C PRO A 74 12.30 2.65 9.89
N ARG A 75 13.26 3.24 9.17
CA ARG A 75 13.50 2.92 7.76
C ARG A 75 13.86 1.43 7.61
N ARG A 76 13.37 0.84 6.52
CA ARG A 76 13.47 -0.60 6.18
C ARG A 76 12.72 -1.53 7.13
N TRP A 77 11.79 -1.00 7.92
CA TRP A 77 10.87 -1.84 8.70
C TRP A 77 9.61 -2.11 7.92
N MET A 78 8.95 -3.20 8.28
CA MET A 78 7.63 -3.59 7.80
C MET A 78 6.69 -3.64 8.99
N ILE A 79 5.48 -3.13 8.81
CA ILE A 79 4.39 -3.27 9.77
C ILE A 79 3.22 -4.00 9.11
N VAL A 80 2.54 -4.83 9.89
CA VAL A 80 1.30 -5.50 9.49
C VAL A 80 0.21 -5.05 10.45
N LEU A 81 -0.81 -4.37 9.93
CA LEU A 81 -2.03 -4.06 10.69
C LEU A 81 -3.06 -5.16 10.42
N TYR A 82 -3.61 -5.74 11.48
CA TYR A 82 -4.62 -6.79 11.50
C TYR A 82 -5.37 -6.75 12.84
N GLY A 83 -6.53 -7.40 12.92
CA GLY A 83 -7.43 -7.39 14.08
C GLY A 83 -7.85 -5.98 14.47
N ASP A 84 -7.91 -5.69 15.76
CA ASP A 84 -8.33 -4.38 16.26
C ASP A 84 -7.53 -3.24 15.62
N ALA A 85 -6.22 -3.39 15.42
CA ALA A 85 -5.39 -2.36 14.80
C ALA A 85 -5.78 -2.02 13.35
N ARG A 86 -6.48 -2.93 12.66
CA ARG A 86 -7.01 -2.74 11.30
C ARG A 86 -8.41 -2.12 11.32
N TYR A 87 -9.27 -2.53 12.25
CA TYR A 87 -10.71 -2.26 12.21
C TYR A 87 -11.16 -1.22 13.24
N GLU A 88 -10.54 -1.18 14.41
CA GLU A 88 -10.96 -0.34 15.54
C GLU A 88 -10.12 0.96 15.67
N TYR A 89 -9.05 1.08 14.89
CA TYR A 89 -8.15 2.24 14.92
C TYR A 89 -7.99 2.88 13.54
N LYS A 90 -8.18 4.20 13.51
CA LYS A 90 -7.73 5.05 12.41
C LYS A 90 -6.22 5.18 12.46
N HIS A 91 -5.55 4.84 11.37
CA HIS A 91 -4.11 5.01 11.26
C HIS A 91 -3.76 6.32 10.57
N ALA A 92 -2.68 6.95 11.02
CA ALA A 92 -2.25 8.27 10.54
C ALA A 92 -0.73 8.42 10.57
N ILE A 93 -0.22 9.29 9.71
CA ILE A 93 1.16 9.80 9.78
C ILE A 93 1.07 11.31 9.93
N GLN A 94 1.43 11.81 11.12
CA GLN A 94 1.32 13.23 11.42
C GLN A 94 2.47 14.00 10.77
N ARG A 95 2.20 15.25 10.36
CA ARG A 95 3.16 16.10 9.64
C ARG A 95 4.49 16.25 10.38
N GLN A 96 4.44 16.42 11.70
CA GLN A 96 5.64 16.58 12.53
C GLN A 96 6.49 15.29 12.65
N HIS A 97 5.96 14.13 12.25
CA HIS A 97 6.69 12.86 12.21
C HIS A 97 7.31 12.56 10.84
N ILE A 98 7.28 13.53 9.91
CA ILE A 98 7.98 13.48 8.63
C ILE A 98 9.12 14.52 8.67
N SER A 99 10.32 14.06 8.99
CA SER A 99 11.52 14.91 9.01
C SER A 99 12.18 15.03 7.64
N GLU A 100 12.21 13.94 6.88
CA GLU A 100 12.88 13.82 5.59
C GLU A 100 11.98 13.11 4.57
N ARG A 101 12.48 12.93 3.35
CA ARG A 101 11.76 12.14 2.34
C ARG A 101 11.56 10.71 2.83
N ARG A 102 10.32 10.25 2.78
CA ARG A 102 9.91 8.90 3.20
C ARG A 102 9.05 8.29 2.12
N ILE A 103 9.29 7.03 1.79
CA ILE A 103 8.41 6.26 0.91
C ILE A 103 7.73 5.18 1.74
N ALA A 104 6.41 5.11 1.66
CA ALA A 104 5.63 3.98 2.16
C ALA A 104 5.12 3.16 1.00
N ILE A 105 5.31 1.84 1.07
CA ILE A 105 4.74 0.89 0.11
C ILE A 105 3.73 0.04 0.87
N THR A 106 2.46 0.17 0.55
CA THR A 106 1.39 -0.61 1.19
C THR A 106 0.86 -1.66 0.21
N PHE A 107 0.76 -2.90 0.68
CA PHE A 107 0.16 -4.02 -0.03
C PHE A 107 -1.18 -4.37 0.59
N ARG A 108 -2.17 -4.63 -0.26
CA ARG A 108 -3.52 -5.02 0.16
C ARG A 108 -3.95 -6.32 -0.49
N GLU A 109 -4.62 -7.15 0.30
CA GLU A 109 -5.38 -8.30 -0.17
C GLU A 109 -6.87 -7.94 -0.22
N LEU A 110 -7.65 -8.71 -0.98
CA LEU A 110 -9.10 -8.58 -0.96
C LEU A 110 -9.68 -9.18 0.33
N THR A 111 -10.88 -8.73 0.69
CA THR A 111 -11.75 -9.39 1.67
C THR A 111 -11.97 -10.87 1.36
N GLY A 112 -12.34 -11.66 2.38
CA GLY A 112 -12.59 -13.09 2.22
C GLY A 112 -13.69 -13.42 1.22
N LYS A 113 -13.69 -14.67 0.71
CA LYS A 113 -14.66 -15.13 -0.31
C LYS A 113 -16.12 -15.13 0.16
N THR A 114 -16.34 -15.10 1.46
CA THR A 114 -17.66 -15.06 2.10
C THR A 114 -18.16 -13.63 2.35
N GLU A 115 -17.31 -12.62 2.16
CA GLU A 115 -17.66 -11.22 2.39
C GLU A 115 -18.49 -10.63 1.24
N THR A 116 -19.31 -9.64 1.56
CA THR A 116 -20.30 -9.03 0.66
C THR A 116 -19.72 -8.68 -0.71
N PHE A 117 -18.56 -8.00 -0.74
CA PHE A 117 -17.92 -7.63 -2.00
C PHE A 117 -17.61 -8.85 -2.88
N SER A 118 -17.07 -9.93 -2.30
CA SER A 118 -16.77 -11.13 -3.05
C SER A 118 -18.03 -11.86 -3.54
N VAL A 119 -19.08 -11.90 -2.72
CA VAL A 119 -20.33 -12.61 -3.04
C VAL A 119 -21.08 -11.90 -4.16
N GLU A 120 -21.25 -10.58 -4.06
CA GLU A 120 -21.98 -9.77 -5.03
C GLU A 120 -21.21 -9.55 -6.33
N ASN A 121 -19.87 -9.62 -6.29
CA ASN A 121 -19.02 -9.30 -7.44
C ASN A 121 -18.10 -10.47 -7.84
N LYS A 122 -18.57 -11.71 -7.76
CA LYS A 122 -17.77 -12.93 -7.95
C LYS A 122 -16.84 -12.90 -9.17
N ASP A 123 -17.38 -12.57 -10.35
CA ASP A 123 -16.61 -12.54 -11.60
C ASP A 123 -15.49 -11.47 -11.57
N LEU A 124 -15.80 -10.30 -11.01
CA LEU A 124 -14.84 -9.22 -10.84
C LEU A 124 -13.77 -9.59 -9.81
N TYR A 125 -14.17 -10.18 -8.68
CA TYR A 125 -13.27 -10.65 -7.63
C TYR A 125 -12.25 -11.65 -8.19
N GLU A 126 -12.71 -12.68 -8.89
CA GLU A 126 -11.83 -13.68 -9.51
C GLU A 126 -10.91 -13.05 -10.56
N LYS A 127 -11.41 -12.08 -11.33
CA LYS A 127 -10.61 -11.33 -12.31
C LYS A 127 -9.52 -10.49 -11.63
N ILE A 128 -9.81 -9.79 -10.54
CA ILE A 128 -8.83 -9.00 -9.78
C ILE A 128 -7.74 -9.93 -9.22
N ILE A 129 -8.12 -11.02 -8.57
CA ILE A 129 -7.17 -12.02 -8.04
C ILE A 129 -6.27 -12.56 -9.16
N ARG A 130 -6.86 -12.92 -10.31
CA ARG A 130 -6.11 -13.43 -11.47
C ARG A 130 -5.12 -12.39 -12.01
N ILE A 131 -5.50 -11.12 -12.09
CA ILE A 131 -4.63 -10.05 -12.56
C ILE A 131 -3.51 -9.79 -11.55
N GLY A 132 -3.82 -9.69 -10.25
CA GLY A 132 -2.84 -9.48 -9.19
C GLY A 132 -1.75 -10.56 -9.19
N LYS A 133 -2.14 -11.84 -9.36
CA LYS A 133 -1.21 -12.97 -9.44
C LYS A 133 -0.26 -12.95 -10.66
N ARG A 134 -0.58 -12.17 -11.70
CA ARG A 134 0.26 -12.02 -12.89
C ARG A 134 1.33 -10.95 -12.74
N PHE A 135 1.34 -10.21 -11.63
CA PHE A 135 2.36 -9.20 -11.43
C PHE A 135 3.73 -9.86 -11.21
N THR A 136 4.63 -9.70 -12.18
CA THR A 136 6.00 -10.27 -12.16
C THR A 136 7.05 -9.30 -11.63
N GLY A 137 6.66 -8.11 -11.15
CA GLY A 137 7.61 -7.06 -10.75
C GLY A 137 8.35 -6.41 -11.92
N ILE A 138 8.03 -6.78 -13.16
CA ILE A 138 8.60 -6.17 -14.37
C ILE A 138 7.73 -4.97 -14.73
N SER A 139 8.31 -3.77 -14.64
CA SER A 139 7.69 -2.57 -15.23
C SER A 139 7.45 -2.83 -16.72
N VAL A 140 6.20 -2.74 -17.17
CA VAL A 140 5.83 -2.91 -18.59
C VAL A 140 6.37 -1.78 -19.47
N GLY A 141 6.89 -0.72 -18.86
CA GLY A 141 7.77 0.25 -19.52
C GLY A 141 9.23 -0.15 -19.34
N ARG A 142 9.79 -0.92 -20.28
CA ARG A 142 11.24 -0.93 -20.45
C ARG A 142 11.63 0.45 -20.95
N PHE A 143 12.51 1.13 -20.22
CA PHE A 143 13.06 2.43 -20.61
C PHE A 143 13.55 2.43 -22.06
N GLU A 144 14.18 1.34 -22.50
CA GLU A 144 14.62 1.12 -23.89
C GLU A 144 13.47 1.19 -24.90
N LYS A 145 12.30 0.63 -24.58
CA LYS A 145 11.15 0.64 -25.49
C LYS A 145 10.56 2.05 -25.62
N ILE A 146 10.46 2.76 -24.49
CA ILE A 146 10.02 4.16 -24.44
C ILE A 146 11.03 5.07 -25.16
N VAL A 147 12.33 4.88 -24.94
CA VAL A 147 13.41 5.62 -25.61
C VAL A 147 13.40 5.35 -27.11
N ASN A 148 13.20 4.11 -27.54
CA ASN A 148 13.09 3.76 -28.96
C ASN A 148 11.83 4.36 -29.60
N GLU A 149 10.70 4.35 -28.90
CA GLU A 149 9.46 5.01 -29.36
C GLU A 149 9.66 6.53 -29.50
N ILE A 150 10.24 7.20 -28.49
CA ILE A 150 10.56 8.64 -28.54
C ILE A 150 11.53 8.95 -29.69
N ASN A 151 12.61 8.19 -29.83
CA ASN A 151 13.58 8.39 -30.92
C ASN A 151 12.95 8.17 -32.30
N SER A 152 12.00 7.24 -32.41
CA SER A 152 11.27 7.02 -33.66
C SER A 152 10.36 8.20 -34.01
N MET A 153 9.71 8.83 -33.03
CA MET A 153 8.86 10.02 -33.23
C MET A 153 9.68 11.26 -33.60
N ILE A 154 10.87 11.45 -33.00
CA ILE A 154 11.79 12.55 -33.34
C ILE A 154 12.32 12.40 -34.78
N ASN A 155 12.68 11.18 -35.19
CA ASN A 155 13.18 10.91 -36.54
C ASN A 155 12.13 11.08 -37.65
N VAL A 156 10.85 10.96 -37.32
CA VAL A 156 9.75 11.26 -38.26
C VAL A 156 9.57 12.78 -38.42
N SER A 157 9.75 13.56 -37.37
CA SER A 157 9.63 15.03 -37.42
C SER A 157 10.78 15.73 -38.14
N LEU A 158 11.93 15.06 -38.33
CA LEU A 158 13.09 15.56 -39.08
C LEU A 158 13.09 15.14 -40.57
N ARG A 159 12.02 14.46 -41.03
CA ARG A 159 11.85 14.01 -42.41
C ARG A 159 10.66 14.67 -43.13
N LEU A 160 10.15 15.77 -42.57
CA LEU A 160 9.27 16.74 -43.25
C LEU A 160 10.04 18.03 -43.47
#